data_AF-A0A9D8L1N5-F1
#
_entry.id   AF-A0A9D8L1N5-F1
#
_cell.length_a   1.000
_cell.length_b   1.000
_cell.length_c   1.000
_cell.angle_alpha   90.00
_cell.angle_beta   90.00
_cell.angle_gamma   90.00
#
_symmetry.space_group_name_H-M   'P 1'
#
loop_
_entity.id
_entity.type
_entity.pdbx_description
1 polymer ?
#
loop_
_entity_poly.entity_id
_entity_poly.type
_entity_poly.pdbx_seq_one_letter_code
_entity_poly.pdbx_strand_id
1 'polypeptide(L)'
;MTTAPPTEAVPAEEAGGPARLSPALALTGAGIAVAVAALLSLAVGAIPIPPSRVIAVLIQSLGGRDAIDPALAGDALVILDIRLPRTALAMLVGAATALSGGVMQGLFRNPLAYPSLVGVSAGSALAAAAWIVIGGS
;
A
#
# COMPACT_ATOMS: atom_id res chain seq x y z
N MET A 1 47.68 49.21 6.26
CA MET A 1 46.92 49.12 4.99
C MET A 1 47.13 47.72 4.43
N THR A 2 46.20 46.80 4.70
CA THR A 2 46.17 45.46 4.09
C THR A 2 44.79 45.32 3.46
N THR A 3 44.74 45.11 2.15
CA THR A 3 43.49 45.04 1.36
C THR A 3 43.03 43.59 1.30
N ALA A 4 41.84 43.31 1.81
CA ALA A 4 41.19 42.00 1.69
C ALA A 4 40.92 41.66 0.20
N PRO A 5 40.98 40.37 -0.21
CA PRO A 5 40.70 39.98 -1.58
C PRO A 5 39.21 40.15 -1.94
N PRO A 6 38.88 40.34 -3.22
CA PRO A 6 37.50 40.50 -3.68
C PRO A 6 36.73 39.18 -3.49
N THR A 7 35.61 39.27 -2.79
CA THR A 7 34.65 38.18 -2.60
C THR A 7 34.06 37.82 -3.96
N GLU A 8 34.57 36.77 -4.60
CA GLU A 8 33.89 36.18 -5.76
C GLU A 8 32.51 35.72 -5.31
N ALA A 9 31.48 36.34 -5.88
CA ALA A 9 30.10 35.96 -5.65
C ALA A 9 29.94 34.51 -6.15
N VAL A 10 29.78 33.58 -5.20
CA VAL A 10 29.37 32.21 -5.51
C VAL A 10 28.07 32.30 -6.31
N PRO A 11 28.03 31.83 -7.57
CA PRO A 11 26.81 31.86 -8.35
C PRO A 11 25.76 31.05 -7.59
N ALA A 12 24.61 31.68 -7.34
CA ALA A 12 23.48 31.04 -6.69
C ALA A 12 23.08 29.82 -7.54
N GLU A 13 23.41 28.64 -7.05
CA GLU A 13 22.94 27.37 -7.58
C GLU A 13 21.41 27.44 -7.54
N GLU A 14 20.78 27.66 -8.70
CA GLU A 14 19.35 27.49 -8.91
C GLU A 14 19.02 26.01 -8.66
N ALA A 15 18.90 25.64 -7.40
CA ALA A 15 18.34 24.38 -6.98
C ALA A 15 16.87 24.39 -7.40
N GLY A 16 16.60 23.82 -8.58
CA GLY A 16 15.24 23.61 -9.09
C GLY A 16 14.40 22.95 -8.02
N GLY A 17 13.55 23.75 -7.38
CA GLY A 17 12.69 23.29 -6.30
C GLY A 17 11.82 22.13 -6.77
N PRO A 18 11.53 21.13 -5.91
CA PRO A 18 10.78 19.95 -6.33
C PRO A 18 9.47 20.37 -6.99
N ALA A 19 9.25 19.89 -8.22
CA ALA A 19 8.03 20.14 -8.96
C ALA A 19 6.84 19.72 -8.11
N ARG A 20 6.08 20.70 -7.60
CA ARG A 20 4.92 20.47 -6.75
C ARG A 20 3.81 19.88 -7.62
N LEU A 21 3.65 18.55 -7.59
CA LEU A 21 2.50 17.89 -8.21
C LEU A 21 1.22 18.45 -7.58
N SER A 22 0.19 18.67 -8.40
CA SER A 22 -1.11 19.06 -7.86
C SER A 22 -1.66 17.92 -6.99
N PRO A 23 -2.29 18.22 -5.85
CA PRO A 23 -2.80 17.19 -4.95
C PRO A 23 -3.83 16.28 -5.64
N ALA A 24 -4.59 16.82 -6.60
CA ALA A 24 -5.50 16.06 -7.43
C ALA A 24 -4.79 15.03 -8.34
N LEU A 25 -3.65 15.41 -8.93
CA LEU A 25 -2.84 14.50 -9.74
C LEU A 25 -2.20 13.40 -8.89
N ALA A 26 -1.72 13.74 -7.69
CA ALA A 26 -1.16 12.77 -6.77
C ALA A 26 -2.21 11.74 -6.30
N LEU A 27 -3.43 12.19 -5.97
CA LEU A 27 -4.53 11.31 -5.54
C LEU A 27 -5.02 10.40 -6.68
N THR A 28 -5.21 10.95 -7.87
CA THR A 28 -5.63 10.17 -9.04
C THR A 28 -4.57 9.16 -9.45
N GLY A 29 -3.29 9.56 -9.47
CA GLY A 29 -2.16 8.66 -9.71
C GLY A 29 -2.07 7.53 -8.69
N ALA A 30 -2.23 7.84 -7.40
CA ALA A 30 -2.24 6.83 -6.34
C ALA A 30 -3.43 5.85 -6.49
N GLY A 31 -4.62 6.36 -6.83
CA GLY A 31 -5.80 5.51 -7.07
C GLY A 31 -5.59 4.53 -8.23
N ILE A 32 -5.04 5.02 -9.35
CA ILE A 32 -4.70 4.17 -10.50
C ILE A 32 -3.64 3.13 -10.11
N ALA A 33 -2.60 3.54 -9.38
CA ALA A 33 -1.54 2.64 -8.93
C ALA A 33 -2.10 1.52 -8.04
N VAL A 34 -3.01 1.83 -7.11
CA VAL A 34 -3.68 0.83 -6.27
C VAL A 34 -4.54 -0.14 -7.09
N ALA A 35 -5.31 0.37 -8.07
CA ALA A 35 -6.12 -0.49 -8.93
C ALA A 35 -5.27 -1.46 -9.77
N VAL A 36 -4.17 -0.96 -10.34
CA VAL A 36 -3.21 -1.80 -11.08
C VAL A 36 -2.55 -2.82 -10.15
N ALA A 37 -2.11 -2.41 -8.97
CA ALA A 37 -1.52 -3.32 -7.98
C ALA A 37 -2.50 -4.40 -7.52
N ALA A 38 -3.79 -4.08 -7.36
CA ALA A 38 -4.83 -5.04 -7.03
C ALA A 38 -5.02 -6.08 -8.15
N LEU A 39 -5.12 -5.63 -9.41
CA LEU A 39 -5.22 -6.54 -10.56
C LEU A 39 -4.00 -7.46 -10.67
N LEU A 40 -2.79 -6.91 -10.50
CA LEU A 40 -1.55 -7.69 -10.48
C LEU A 40 -1.54 -8.69 -9.31
N SER A 41 -1.99 -8.27 -8.13
CA SER A 41 -2.10 -9.15 -6.96
C SER A 41 -3.08 -10.30 -7.18
N LEU A 42 -4.13 -10.11 -7.98
CA LEU A 42 -5.08 -11.18 -8.32
C LEU A 42 -4.55 -12.09 -9.43
N ALA A 43 -3.81 -11.55 -10.41
CA ALA A 43 -3.27 -12.33 -11.52
C ALA A 43 -2.03 -13.16 -11.12
N VAL A 44 -1.16 -12.61 -10.29
CA VAL A 44 0.11 -13.26 -9.88
C VAL A 44 -0.13 -14.18 -8.67
N GLY A 45 0.17 -15.47 -8.84
CA GLY A 45 0.11 -16.45 -7.75
C GLY A 45 0.71 -17.80 -8.15
N ALA A 46 0.62 -18.78 -7.25
CA ALA A 46 1.19 -20.11 -7.45
C ALA A 46 0.67 -20.83 -8.71
N ILE A 47 -0.58 -20.53 -9.09
CA ILE A 47 -1.20 -20.97 -10.34
C ILE A 47 -1.32 -19.74 -11.24
N PRO A 48 -0.66 -19.69 -12.41
CA PRO A 48 -0.77 -18.56 -13.31
C PRO A 48 -2.19 -18.54 -13.92
N ILE A 49 -2.97 -17.52 -13.58
CA ILE A 49 -4.32 -17.31 -14.13
C ILE A 49 -4.25 -16.07 -15.03
N PRO A 50 -4.61 -16.18 -16.32
CA PRO A 50 -4.55 -15.05 -17.23
C PRO A 50 -5.47 -13.92 -16.76
N PRO A 51 -5.07 -12.64 -16.90
CA PRO A 51 -5.82 -11.51 -16.37
C PRO A 51 -7.22 -11.37 -16.99
N SER A 52 -7.42 -11.86 -18.22
CA SER A 52 -8.74 -11.93 -18.85
C SER A 52 -9.73 -12.80 -18.07
N ARG A 53 -9.28 -13.94 -17.53
CA ARG A 53 -10.10 -14.81 -16.67
C ARG A 53 -10.35 -14.19 -15.31
N VAL A 54 -9.38 -13.48 -14.74
CA VAL A 54 -9.57 -12.74 -13.48
C VAL A 54 -10.70 -11.73 -13.62
N ILE A 55 -10.68 -10.93 -14.69
CA ILE A 55 -11.73 -9.95 -14.97
C ILE A 55 -13.08 -10.65 -15.21
N ALA A 56 -13.10 -11.73 -16.00
CA ALA A 56 -14.32 -12.50 -16.25
C ALA A 56 -14.94 -13.03 -14.95
N VAL A 57 -14.15 -13.67 -14.08
CA VAL A 57 -14.61 -14.15 -12.76
C VAL A 57 -15.13 -13.01 -11.90
N LEU A 58 -14.41 -11.88 -11.83
CA LEU A 58 -14.86 -10.72 -11.05
C LEU A 58 -16.21 -10.21 -11.55
N ILE A 59 -16.38 -10.01 -12.86
CA ILE A 59 -17.63 -9.51 -13.44
C ILE A 59 -18.77 -10.53 -13.24
N GLN A 60 -18.53 -11.81 -13.50
CA GLN A 60 -19.56 -12.85 -13.32
C GLN A 60 -19.94 -13.01 -11.84
N SER A 61 -18.99 -12.85 -10.92
CA SER A 61 -19.26 -12.95 -9.47
C SER A 61 -20.21 -11.86 -8.94
N LEU A 62 -20.33 -10.70 -9.62
CA LEU A 62 -21.34 -9.69 -9.28
C LEU A 62 -22.77 -10.21 -9.52
N GLY A 63 -22.95 -11.14 -10.47
CA GLY A 63 -24.21 -11.83 -10.74
C GLY A 63 -24.51 -13.00 -9.80
N GLY A 64 -23.64 -13.25 -8.82
CA GLY A 64 -23.72 -14.40 -7.92
C GLY A 64 -22.84 -15.57 -8.36
N ARG A 65 -22.65 -16.56 -7.47
CA ARG A 65 -21.78 -17.71 -7.72
C ARG A 65 -22.30 -18.64 -8.83
N ASP A 66 -23.62 -18.71 -8.99
CA ASP A 66 -24.26 -19.55 -10.00
C ASP A 66 -24.13 -18.98 -11.42
N ALA A 67 -23.78 -17.70 -11.55
CA ALA A 67 -23.53 -17.04 -12.82
C ALA A 67 -22.11 -17.29 -13.36
N ILE A 68 -21.25 -17.94 -12.57
CA ILE A 68 -19.87 -18.23 -12.96
C ILE A 68 -19.86 -19.44 -13.88
N ASP A 69 -19.23 -19.28 -15.05
CA ASP A 69 -19.06 -20.36 -16.01
C ASP A 69 -18.40 -21.59 -15.35
N PRO A 70 -18.93 -22.81 -15.54
CA PRO A 70 -18.36 -24.03 -14.96
C PRO A 70 -16.89 -24.25 -15.34
N ALA A 71 -16.47 -23.77 -16.52
CA ALA A 71 -15.10 -23.81 -16.99
C ALA A 71 -14.13 -22.93 -16.17
N LEU A 72 -14.65 -21.93 -15.44
CA LEU A 72 -13.89 -21.02 -14.57
C LEU A 72 -14.08 -21.32 -13.07
N ALA A 73 -14.85 -22.35 -12.70
CA ALA A 73 -15.18 -22.64 -11.30
C ALA A 73 -13.93 -22.85 -10.41
N GLY A 74 -12.92 -23.56 -10.91
CA GLY A 74 -11.66 -23.76 -10.19
C GLY A 74 -10.85 -22.47 -10.00
N ASP A 75 -10.77 -21.65 -11.06
CA ASP A 75 -10.10 -20.34 -11.02
C ASP A 75 -10.84 -19.40 -10.05
N ALA A 76 -12.18 -19.45 -10.02
CA ALA A 76 -13.02 -18.64 -9.16
C ALA A 76 -12.83 -18.93 -7.67
N LEU A 77 -12.70 -20.19 -7.25
CA LEU A 77 -12.40 -20.54 -5.85
C LEU A 77 -11.07 -19.91 -5.40
N VAL A 78 -10.02 -20.02 -6.23
CA VAL A 78 -8.71 -19.45 -5.91
C VAL A 78 -8.78 -17.92 -5.86
N ILE A 79 -9.44 -17.29 -6.83
CA ILE A 79 -9.53 -15.83 -6.91
C ILE A 79 -10.38 -15.29 -5.75
N LEU A 80 -11.59 -15.80 -5.54
CA LEU A 80 -12.57 -15.23 -4.61
C LEU A 80 -12.29 -15.61 -3.16
N ASP A 81 -11.90 -16.86 -2.88
CA ASP A 81 -11.78 -17.33 -1.49
C ASP A 81 -10.34 -17.22 -0.94
N ILE A 82 -9.33 -17.06 -1.80
CA ILE A 82 -7.91 -16.98 -1.36
C ILE A 82 -7.29 -15.63 -1.72
N ARG A 83 -7.32 -15.22 -3.00
CA ARG A 83 -6.57 -14.03 -3.45
C ARG A 83 -7.28 -12.74 -3.07
N LEU A 84 -8.57 -12.62 -3.35
CA LEU A 84 -9.36 -11.44 -3.07
C LEU A 84 -9.32 -11.05 -1.59
N PRO A 85 -9.56 -11.94 -0.60
CA PRO A 85 -9.48 -11.56 0.81
C PRO A 85 -8.07 -11.15 1.21
N ARG A 86 -7.02 -11.79 0.67
CA ARG A 86 -5.62 -11.40 0.91
C ARG A 86 -5.30 -10.01 0.34
N THR A 87 -5.73 -9.71 -0.89
CA THR A 87 -5.53 -8.39 -1.51
C THR A 87 -6.31 -7.31 -0.77
N ALA A 88 -7.54 -7.60 -0.35
CA ALA A 88 -8.33 -6.69 0.48
C ALA A 88 -7.63 -6.39 1.82
N LEU A 89 -7.13 -7.42 2.50
CA LEU A 89 -6.34 -7.24 3.72
C LEU A 89 -5.08 -6.41 3.49
N ALA A 90 -4.33 -6.65 2.41
CA ALA A 90 -3.14 -5.88 2.08
C ALA A 90 -3.45 -4.39 1.86
N MET A 91 -4.55 -4.09 1.14
CA MET A 91 -5.01 -2.71 0.92
C MET A 91 -5.42 -2.04 2.24
N LEU A 92 -6.17 -2.75 3.09
CA LEU A 92 -6.61 -2.24 4.39
C LEU A 92 -5.42 -1.94 5.33
N VAL A 93 -4.47 -2.88 5.44
CA VAL A 93 -3.28 -2.72 6.27
C VAL A 93 -2.40 -1.57 5.75
N GLY A 94 -2.20 -1.49 4.44
CA GLY A 94 -1.46 -0.39 3.81
C GLY A 94 -2.11 0.97 4.07
N ALA A 95 -3.42 1.08 3.90
CA ALA A 95 -4.18 2.29 4.18
C ALA A 95 -4.11 2.69 5.66
N ALA A 96 -4.32 1.74 6.58
CA ALA A 96 -4.23 2.00 8.02
C ALA A 96 -2.83 2.50 8.42
N THR A 97 -1.77 1.90 7.85
CA THR A 97 -0.39 2.29 8.12
C THR A 97 -0.06 3.67 7.56
N ALA A 98 -0.50 3.97 6.33
CA ALA A 98 -0.31 5.29 5.71
C ALA A 98 -1.04 6.40 6.48
N LEU A 99 -2.30 6.16 6.88
CA LEU A 99 -3.08 7.10 7.70
C LEU A 99 -2.46 7.33 9.06
N SER A 100 -2.05 6.26 9.75
CA SER A 100 -1.40 6.35 11.05
C SER A 100 -0.06 7.12 10.97
N GLY A 101 0.73 6.89 9.92
CA GLY A 101 1.92 7.67 9.60
C GLY A 101 1.64 9.15 9.40
N GLY A 102 0.67 9.49 8.54
CA GLY A 102 0.28 10.88 8.27
C GLY A 102 -0.22 11.61 9.53
N VAL A 103 -1.03 10.93 10.35
CA VAL A 103 -1.52 11.47 11.63
C VAL A 103 -0.37 11.72 12.61
N MET A 104 0.55 10.77 12.76
CA MET A 104 1.71 10.92 13.65
C MET A 104 2.62 12.06 13.19
N GLN A 105 2.92 12.14 11.89
CA GLN A 105 3.73 13.23 11.32
C GLN A 105 3.06 14.59 11.54
N GLY A 106 1.73 14.68 11.39
CA GLY A 106 0.95 15.89 11.63
C GLY A 106 0.90 16.30 13.11
N LEU A 107 0.72 15.33 14.02
CA LEU A 107 0.65 15.56 15.46
C LEU A 107 1.98 16.08 16.02
N PHE A 108 3.08 15.43 15.66
CA PHE A 108 4.41 15.81 16.13
C PHE A 108 5.04 16.94 15.31
N ARG A 109 4.41 17.34 14.20
CA ARG A 109 4.97 18.27 13.20
C ARG A 109 6.40 17.88 12.83
N ASN A 110 6.65 16.56 12.76
CA ASN A 110 7.96 15.98 12.52
C ASN A 110 7.81 14.90 11.42
N PRO A 111 8.38 15.10 10.22
CA PRO A 111 8.28 14.15 9.12
C PRO A 111 8.95 12.80 9.43
N LEU A 112 9.79 12.72 10.47
CA LEU A 112 10.43 11.48 10.93
C LEU A 112 9.59 10.69 11.94
N ALA A 113 8.45 11.22 12.39
CA ALA A 113 7.59 10.49 13.31
C ALA A 113 6.85 9.34 12.59
N TYR A 114 6.81 8.17 13.23
CA TYR A 114 6.11 7.00 12.72
C TYR A 114 5.40 6.24 13.86
N PRO A 115 4.27 5.57 13.58
CA PRO A 115 3.36 5.07 14.62
C PRO A 115 3.91 3.94 15.48
N SER A 116 4.88 3.16 15.00
CA SER A 116 5.50 2.11 15.82
C SER A 116 6.39 2.65 16.95
N LEU A 117 6.64 3.96 17.03
CA LEU A 117 7.32 4.61 18.17
C LEU A 117 6.50 4.58 19.47
N VAL A 118 5.18 4.40 19.39
CA VAL A 118 4.28 4.43 20.57
C VAL A 118 4.18 3.04 21.25
N GLY A 119 4.94 2.04 20.78
CA GLY A 119 5.00 0.71 21.40
C GLY A 119 3.92 -0.27 20.93
N VAL A 120 3.07 0.12 19.98
CA VAL A 120 1.98 -0.73 19.44
C VAL A 120 2.52 -2.04 18.85
N SER A 121 3.64 -2.01 18.12
CA SER A 121 4.25 -3.21 17.53
C SER A 121 4.82 -4.17 18.57
N ALA A 122 5.46 -3.65 19.62
CA ALA A 122 6.00 -4.48 20.70
C ALA A 122 4.86 -5.15 21.49
N GLY A 123 3.79 -4.39 21.79
CA GLY A 123 2.60 -4.92 22.44
C GLY A 123 1.89 -6.00 21.62
N SER A 124 1.73 -5.80 20.31
CA SER A 124 1.11 -6.82 19.43
C SER A 124 1.96 -8.09 19.34
N ALA A 125 3.29 -7.95 19.26
CA ALA A 125 4.19 -9.10 19.20
C ALA A 125 4.16 -9.90 20.51
N LEU A 126 4.18 -9.23 21.66
CA LEU A 126 4.05 -9.86 22.98
C LEU A 126 2.72 -10.60 23.10
N ALA A 127 1.60 -9.96 22.74
CA ALA A 127 0.28 -10.58 22.82
C ALA A 127 0.15 -11.81 21.91
N ALA A 128 0.66 -11.74 20.67
CA ALA A 128 0.67 -12.87 19.75
C ALA A 128 1.53 -14.03 20.29
N ALA A 129 2.73 -13.74 20.79
CA ALA A 129 3.61 -14.74 21.38
C ALA A 129 2.98 -15.38 22.63
N ALA A 130 2.39 -14.58 23.51
CA ALA A 130 1.69 -15.05 24.69
C ALA A 130 0.51 -15.97 24.33
N TRP A 131 -0.29 -15.62 23.32
CA TRP A 131 -1.39 -16.47 22.85
C TRP A 131 -0.90 -17.79 22.27
N ILE A 132 0.17 -17.78 21.48
CA ILE A 132 0.75 -19.00 20.90
C ILE A 132 1.27 -19.95 21.99
N VAL A 133 1.91 -19.40 23.03
CA VAL A 133 2.53 -20.20 24.11
C VAL A 133 1.52 -20.64 25.16
N ILE A 134 0.60 -19.76 25.56
CA ILE A 134 -0.33 -19.98 26.67
C ILE A 134 -1.71 -20.41 26.18
N GLY A 135 -2.21 -19.84 25.09
CA GLY A 135 -3.56 -20.09 24.56
C GLY A 135 -3.69 -21.37 23.72
N GLY A 136 -2.58 -22.05 23.43
CA GLY A 136 -2.56 -23.33 22.73
C GLY A 136 -2.72 -24.57 23.63
N SER A 137 -3.03 -24.39 24.92
CA SER A 137 -3.35 -25.47 25.87
C SER A 137 -4.82 -25.83 25.85
#